data_AF-A0A977KXP1-F1
#
_entry.id   AF-A0A977KXP1-F1
#
_cell.length_a   1.000
_cell.length_b   1.000
_cell.length_c   1.000
_cell.angle_alpha   90.00
_cell.angle_beta   90.00
_cell.angle_gamma   90.00
#
_symmetry.space_group_name_H-M   'P 1'
#
loop_
_entity.id
_entity.type
_entity.pdbx_description
1 polymer ?
#
loop_
_entity_poly.entity_id
_entity_poly.type
_entity_poly.pdbx_seq_one_letter_code
_entity_poly.pdbx_strand_id
1 'polypeptide(L)'
;MSRKEKLIKRFLSCPKDFTWEELVSLLMGFGFQEANTGKTGGSRRRFINETQVVITLHKPHPQNILKRYQIEQIIEILRGEELL
;
A
#
# COMPACT_ATOMS: atom_id res chain seq x y z
N MET A 1 12.54 -17.45 5.43
CA MET A 1 11.74 -16.24 5.11
C MET A 1 10.63 -16.59 4.14
N SER A 2 9.39 -16.44 4.58
CA SER A 2 8.19 -16.55 3.76
C SER A 2 8.16 -15.48 2.67
N ARG A 3 7.28 -15.65 1.67
CA ARG A 3 7.07 -14.65 0.61
C ARG A 3 6.61 -13.31 1.19
N LYS A 4 5.75 -13.33 2.22
CA LYS A 4 5.25 -12.14 2.92
C LYS A 4 6.38 -11.39 3.63
N GLU A 5 7.22 -12.09 4.39
CA GLU A 5 8.36 -11.48 5.10
C GLU A 5 9.36 -10.82 4.13
N LYS A 6 9.64 -11.46 2.99
CA LYS A 6 10.50 -10.87 1.96
C LYS A 6 9.91 -9.59 1.38
N LEU A 7 8.60 -9.55 1.15
CA LEU A 7 7.91 -8.39 0.62
C LEU A 7 7.89 -7.23 1.63
N ILE A 8 7.62 -7.51 2.91
CA ILE A 8 7.71 -6.52 3.99
C ILE A 8 9.13 -5.95 4.10
N LYS A 9 10.15 -6.82 4.13
CA LYS A 9 11.55 -6.38 4.19
C LYS A 9 11.94 -5.52 2.99
N ARG A 10 11.51 -5.89 1.78
CA ARG A 10 11.71 -5.09 0.57
C ARG A 10 11.01 -3.74 0.71
N PHE A 11 9.74 -3.70 1.14
CA PHE A 11 8.99 -2.47 1.31
C PHE A 11 9.67 -1.50 2.30
N LEU A 12 10.12 -2.02 3.45
CA LEU A 12 10.82 -1.24 4.48
C LEU A 12 12.19 -0.69 4.03
N SER A 13 12.78 -1.22 2.96
CA SER A 13 14.00 -0.67 2.36
C SER A 13 13.74 0.55 1.46
N CYS A 14 12.49 1.00 1.33
CA CYS A 14 12.06 2.11 0.46
C CYS A 14 12.60 2.02 -0.97
N PRO A 15 12.33 0.91 -1.71
CA PRO A 15 12.94 0.69 -3.00
C PRO A 15 12.35 1.63 -4.04
N LYS A 16 13.20 2.11 -4.97
CA LYS A 16 12.83 3.06 -6.02
C LYS A 16 11.93 2.48 -7.12
N ASP A 17 11.76 1.15 -7.11
CA ASP A 17 11.07 0.34 -8.11
C ASP A 17 9.90 -0.46 -7.51
N PHE A 18 9.40 -0.08 -6.32
CA PHE A 18 8.26 -0.76 -5.70
C PHE A 18 7.00 -0.54 -6.53
N THR A 19 6.35 -1.61 -6.99
CA THR A 19 5.19 -1.48 -7.87
C THR A 19 3.88 -1.35 -7.11
N TRP A 20 2.85 -0.86 -7.80
CA TRP A 20 1.48 -0.83 -7.29
C TRP A 20 0.98 -2.23 -6.92
N GLU A 21 1.27 -3.24 -7.74
CA GLU A 21 0.86 -4.63 -7.49
C GLU A 21 1.57 -5.23 -6.25
N GLU A 22 2.84 -4.88 -6.03
CA GLU A 22 3.57 -5.23 -4.80
C GLU A 22 2.89 -4.59 -3.58
N LEU A 23 2.48 -3.32 -3.66
CA LEU A 23 1.76 -2.66 -2.59
C LEU A 23 0.41 -3.33 -2.31
N VAL A 24 -0.39 -3.62 -3.35
CA VAL A 24 -1.69 -4.27 -3.17
C VAL A 24 -1.51 -5.63 -2.49
N SER A 25 -0.52 -6.41 -2.92
CA SER A 25 -0.17 -7.70 -2.30
C SER A 25 0.25 -7.55 -0.84
N LEU A 26 1.05 -6.53 -0.52
CA LEU A 26 1.47 -6.21 0.83
C LEU A 26 0.26 -5.87 1.72
N LEU A 27 -0.59 -4.93 1.28
CA LEU A 27 -1.76 -4.46 2.02
C LEU A 27 -2.80 -5.57 2.24
N MET A 28 -3.08 -6.41 1.24
CA MET A 28 -3.91 -7.60 1.42
C MET A 28 -3.35 -8.55 2.49
N GLY A 29 -2.02 -8.67 2.58
CA GLY A 29 -1.34 -9.43 3.63
C GLY A 29 -1.55 -8.88 5.03
N PHE A 30 -1.92 -7.60 5.17
CA PHE A 30 -2.31 -6.93 6.42
C PHE A 30 -3.83 -6.86 6.62
N GLY A 31 -4.62 -7.56 5.79
CA GLY A 31 -6.08 -7.59 5.91
C GLY A 31 -6.79 -6.38 5.29
N PHE A 32 -6.09 -5.54 4.52
CA PHE A 32 -6.74 -4.46 3.77
C PHE A 32 -7.43 -5.00 2.52
N GLN A 33 -8.55 -4.38 2.18
CA GLN A 33 -9.29 -4.58 0.94
C GLN A 33 -9.47 -3.26 0.19
N GLU A 34 -9.47 -3.31 -1.14
CA GLU A 34 -9.72 -2.14 -1.96
C GLU A 34 -11.21 -1.75 -1.88
N ALA A 35 -11.48 -0.51 -1.47
CA ALA A 35 -12.81 0.06 -1.40
C ALA A 35 -13.14 0.85 -2.68
N ASN A 36 -14.27 0.53 -3.30
CA ASN A 36 -14.77 1.24 -4.48
C ASN A 36 -15.00 2.72 -4.17
N THR A 37 -14.39 3.61 -4.95
CA THR A 37 -14.43 5.07 -4.72
C THR A 37 -15.50 5.80 -5.56
N GLY A 38 -16.50 5.07 -6.09
CA GLY A 38 -17.59 5.64 -6.90
C GLY A 38 -17.21 5.92 -8.36
N LYS A 39 -18.21 6.28 -9.18
CA LYS A 39 -18.10 6.44 -10.66
C LYS A 39 -17.15 7.57 -11.12
N THR A 40 -16.71 8.45 -10.22
CA THR A 40 -15.84 9.61 -10.51
C THR A 40 -14.42 9.48 -9.95
N GLY A 41 -14.07 8.32 -9.38
CA GLY A 41 -12.89 8.13 -8.53
C GLY A 41 -11.50 8.16 -9.20
N GLY A 42 -11.40 8.39 -10.52
CA GLY A 42 -10.12 8.52 -11.22
C GLY A 42 -9.07 7.45 -10.84
N SER A 43 -7.80 7.86 -10.69
CA SER A 43 -6.71 7.00 -10.22
C SER A 43 -6.66 6.85 -8.69
N ARG A 44 -7.51 7.57 -7.94
CA ARG A 44 -7.51 7.53 -6.48
C ARG A 44 -8.09 6.20 -6.00
N ARG A 45 -7.30 5.44 -5.23
CA ARG A 45 -7.68 4.17 -4.62
C ARG A 45 -7.73 4.31 -3.11
N ARG A 46 -8.67 3.60 -2.50
CA ARG A 46 -8.84 3.52 -1.04
C ARG A 46 -8.71 2.07 -0.63
N PHE A 47 -7.97 1.82 0.44
CA PHE A 47 -7.84 0.53 1.09
C PHE A 47 -8.36 0.65 2.52
N ILE A 48 -9.13 -0.34 2.97
CA ILE A 48 -9.72 -0.38 4.32
C ILE A 48 -9.49 -1.78 4.90
N ASN A 49 -9.04 -1.89 6.15
CA ASN A 49 -8.93 -3.16 6.86
C ASN A 49 -10.08 -3.36 7.86
N GLU A 50 -10.09 -4.50 8.55
CA GLU A 50 -11.12 -4.85 9.54
C GLU A 50 -11.17 -3.86 10.73
N THR A 51 -10.03 -3.28 11.10
CA THR A 51 -9.92 -2.27 12.17
C THR A 51 -10.27 -0.86 11.72
N GLN A 52 -10.85 -0.68 10.52
CA GLN A 52 -11.24 0.61 9.94
C GLN A 52 -10.08 1.56 9.65
N VAL A 53 -8.84 1.08 9.59
CA VAL A 53 -7.69 1.84 9.09
C VAL A 53 -7.88 2.09 7.61
N VAL A 54 -7.74 3.34 7.18
CA VAL A 54 -7.93 3.76 5.80
C VAL A 54 -6.63 4.26 5.20
N ILE A 55 -6.19 3.65 4.11
CA ILE A 55 -5.08 4.14 3.29
C ILE A 55 -5.66 4.64 1.98
N THR A 56 -5.41 5.91 1.65
CA THR A 56 -5.86 6.50 0.38
C THR A 56 -4.69 7.07 -0.40
N LEU A 57 -4.56 6.68 -1.67
CA LEU A 57 -3.48 7.14 -2.53
C LEU A 57 -3.87 7.07 -4.00
N HIS A 58 -3.16 7.83 -4.83
CA HIS A 58 -3.33 7.76 -6.28
C HIS A 58 -2.48 6.63 -6.85
N LYS A 59 -3.10 5.78 -7.67
CA LYS A 59 -2.38 4.79 -8.47
C LYS A 59 -1.39 5.52 -9.39
N PRO A 60 -0.09 5.20 -9.32
CA PRO A 60 0.90 5.81 -10.20
C PRO A 60 0.63 5.45 -11.66
N HIS A 61 0.71 6.45 -12.54
CA HIS A 61 0.60 6.26 -14.00
C HIS A 61 1.65 7.14 -14.69
N PRO A 62 2.28 6.68 -15.79
CA PRO A 62 2.09 5.39 -16.48
C PRO A 62 2.95 4.23 -15.93
N GLN A 63 3.96 4.51 -15.12
CA GLN A 63 5.00 3.53 -14.75
C GLN A 63 4.58 2.51 -13.68
N ASN A 64 3.42 2.67 -13.02
CA ASN A 64 2.95 1.84 -11.89
C ASN A 64 3.93 1.72 -10.70
N ILE A 65 4.99 2.53 -10.65
CA ILE A 65 5.97 2.56 -9.54
C ILE A 65 5.54 3.60 -8.51
N LEU A 66 5.58 3.23 -7.22
CA LEU A 66 5.32 4.15 -6.13
C LEU A 66 6.45 5.17 -5.99
N LYS A 67 6.08 6.43 -5.76
CA LYS A 67 7.06 7.44 -5.34
C LYS A 67 7.48 7.13 -3.91
N ARG A 68 8.74 7.43 -3.57
CA ARG A 68 9.31 7.20 -2.24
C ARG A 68 8.45 7.75 -1.10
N TYR A 69 7.91 8.95 -1.25
CA TYR A 69 7.04 9.54 -0.22
C TYR A 69 5.78 8.71 0.04
N GLN A 70 5.24 8.01 -0.96
CA GLN A 70 4.06 7.15 -0.79
C GLN A 70 4.42 5.92 0.03
N ILE A 71 5.61 5.36 -0.18
CA ILE A 71 6.12 4.25 0.63
C ILE A 71 6.29 4.70 2.08
N GLU A 72 6.97 5.83 2.31
CA GLU A 72 7.22 6.37 3.64
C GLU A 72 5.91 6.66 4.40
N GLN A 73 4.93 7.31 3.75
CA GLN A 73 3.61 7.56 4.35
C GLN A 73 2.89 6.27 4.76
N ILE A 74 2.95 5.23 3.94
CA ILE A 74 2.30 3.95 4.25
C ILE A 74 3.03 3.24 5.39
N ILE A 75 4.36 3.32 5.46
CA ILE A 75 5.13 2.78 6.59
C ILE A 75 4.73 3.47 7.89
N GLU A 76 4.57 4.80 7.88
CA GLU A 76 4.12 5.57 9.04
C GLU A 76 2.73 5.11 9.51
N ILE A 77 1.78 4.98 8.59
CA ILE A 77 0.43 4.47 8.91
C ILE A 77 0.51 3.08 9.52
N LEU A 78 1.21 2.14 8.86
CA LEU A 78 1.27 0.76 9.32
C LEU A 78 1.96 0.62 10.69
N ARG A 79 2.96 1.44 10.99
CA ARG A 79 3.61 1.47 12.32
C ARG A 79 2.71 2.09 13.39
N GLY A 80 2.02 3.19 13.05
CA GLY A 80 1.10 3.85 13.97
C GLY A 80 -0.07 2.97 14.39
N GLU A 81 -0.48 2.06 13.51
CA GLU A 81 -1.56 1.09 13.73
C GLU A 81 -1.06 -0.28 14.23
N GLU A 82 0.21 -0.39 14.64
CA GLU A 82 0.83 -1.63 15.15
C GLU A 82 0.72 -2.85 14.20
N LEU A 83 0.67 -2.60 12.88
CA LEU A 83 0.61 -3.63 11.85
C LEU A 83 2.00 -4.09 11.37
N LEU A 84 3.06 -3.35 11.72
CA LEU A 84 4.46 -3.60 11.34
C LEU A 84 5.37 -3.91 12.52
#